data_AF-A0A0F6IID4-F1
#
_entry.id   AF-A0A0F6IID4-F1
#
_cell.length_a   1.000
_cell.length_b   1.000
_cell.length_c   1.000
_cell.angle_alpha   90.00
_cell.angle_beta   90.00
_cell.angle_gamma   90.00
#
_symmetry.space_group_name_H-M   'P 1'
#
loop_
_entity.id
_entity.type
_entity.pdbx_description
1 polymer ?
#
loop_
_entity_poly.entity_id
_entity_poly.type
_entity_poly.pdbx_seq_one_letter_code
_entity_poly.pdbx_strand_id
1 'polypeptide(L)'
;MNSNQILCRLCGSAAKVEFFTRILNRYDVTYYKCKDCELIQSEFPFWLQEAYEKAISILDTGIFLRNKDNVKKLTILLTDIQKQISKQNIGIMRLFQKVVPYQKKFWITAEAMESLSDFCEM
;
A
#
# COMPACT_ATOMS: atom_id res chain seq x y z
N MET A 1 18.91 -27.30 17.29
CA MET A 1 20.15 -27.57 16.54
C MET A 1 20.31 -26.45 15.54
N ASN A 2 21.21 -25.50 15.77
CA ASN A 2 21.42 -24.38 14.84
C ASN A 2 22.26 -24.88 13.67
N SER A 3 21.59 -25.20 12.57
CA SER A 3 22.27 -25.41 11.29
C SER A 3 22.87 -24.07 10.85
N ASN A 4 24.19 -23.95 10.80
CA ASN A 4 24.88 -22.73 10.34
C ASN A 4 24.64 -22.39 8.85
N GLN A 5 23.81 -23.18 8.17
CA GLN A 5 23.46 -22.99 6.76
C GLN A 5 22.08 -23.57 6.44
N ILE A 6 21.43 -22.99 5.43
CA ILE A 6 20.18 -23.46 4.81
C ILE A 6 20.27 -23.36 3.28
N LEU A 7 19.35 -24.01 2.55
CA LEU A 7 19.26 -23.83 1.10
C LEU A 7 18.62 -22.49 0.75
N CYS A 8 19.11 -21.84 -0.30
CA CYS A 8 18.56 -20.61 -0.83
C CYS A 8 17.21 -20.86 -1.50
N ARG A 9 16.15 -20.17 -1.05
CA ARG A 9 14.82 -20.27 -1.65
C ARG A 9 14.74 -19.76 -3.10
N LEU A 10 15.70 -18.94 -3.53
CA LEU A 10 15.73 -18.38 -4.89
C LEU A 10 16.56 -19.23 -5.86
N CYS A 11 17.79 -19.62 -5.49
CA CYS A 11 18.71 -20.29 -6.40
C CYS A 11 19.16 -21.70 -5.96
N GLY A 12 18.74 -22.17 -4.79
CA GLY A 12 19.13 -23.48 -4.26
C GLY A 12 20.52 -23.58 -3.62
N SER A 13 21.41 -22.61 -3.83
CA SER A 13 22.75 -22.59 -3.23
C SER A 13 22.75 -22.45 -1.71
N ALA A 14 23.89 -22.72 -1.06
CA ALA A 14 24.00 -22.59 0.40
C ALA A 14 23.94 -21.12 0.86
N ALA A 15 23.03 -20.84 1.79
CA ALA A 15 22.97 -19.58 2.53
C ALA A 15 23.49 -19.78 3.94
N LYS A 16 24.35 -18.87 4.42
CA LYS A 16 24.96 -18.93 5.76
C LYS A 16 24.35 -17.87 6.67
N VAL A 17 24.39 -18.10 7.97
CA VAL A 17 23.95 -17.12 8.97
C VAL A 17 24.63 -15.77 8.72
N GLU A 18 23.83 -14.72 8.64
CA GLU A 18 24.26 -13.33 8.48
C GLU A 18 24.07 -12.56 9.79
N PHE A 19 22.88 -12.62 10.38
CA PHE A 19 22.58 -11.96 11.64
C PHE A 19 21.37 -12.59 12.35
N PHE A 20 21.18 -12.18 13.60
CA PHE A 20 20.02 -12.54 14.43
C PHE A 20 19.27 -11.27 14.80
N THR A 21 17.95 -11.33 14.86
CA THR A 21 17.15 -10.19 15.32
C THR A 21 15.87 -10.67 15.99
N ARG A 22 15.30 -9.80 16.83
CA ARG A 22 14.03 -10.06 17.50
C ARG A 22 12.88 -9.42 16.71
N ILE A 23 11.96 -10.25 16.24
CA ILE A 23 10.78 -9.86 15.47
C ILE A 23 9.55 -9.85 16.37
N LEU A 24 8.64 -8.89 16.15
CA LEU A 24 7.40 -8.70 16.94
C LEU A 24 7.65 -8.60 18.47
N ASN A 25 8.85 -8.19 18.89
CA ASN A 25 9.33 -8.23 20.28
C ASN A 25 9.21 -9.61 20.97
N ARG A 26 8.98 -10.69 20.22
CA ARG A 26 8.68 -12.03 20.76
C ARG A 26 9.57 -13.14 20.22
N TYR A 27 9.92 -13.08 18.95
CA TYR A 27 10.56 -14.19 18.24
C TYR A 27 12.00 -13.85 17.93
N ASP A 28 12.94 -14.68 18.40
CA ASP A 28 14.33 -14.60 17.98
C ASP A 28 14.47 -15.35 16.65
N VAL A 29 14.91 -14.63 15.62
CA VAL A 29 14.92 -15.12 14.24
C VAL A 29 16.31 -15.02 13.66
N THR A 30 16.75 -16.10 13.02
CA THR A 30 18.02 -16.16 12.31
C THR A 30 17.83 -15.80 10.84
N TYR A 31 18.64 -14.87 10.34
CA TYR A 31 18.74 -14.54 8.93
C TYR A 31 20.00 -15.12 8.32
N TYR A 32 19.86 -15.60 7.10
CA TYR A 32 20.90 -16.25 6.30
C TYR A 32 21.07 -15.48 4.99
N LYS A 33 22.31 -15.19 4.58
CA LYS A 33 22.65 -14.60 3.28
C LYS A 33 23.18 -15.68 2.33
N CYS A 34 22.60 -15.76 1.14
CA CYS A 34 23.10 -16.59 0.05
C CYS A 34 24.39 -15.97 -0.51
N LYS A 35 25.43 -16.79 -0.73
CA LYS A 35 26.68 -16.32 -1.32
C LYS A 35 26.60 -16.06 -2.83
N ASP A 36 25.64 -16.67 -3.51
CA ASP A 36 25.58 -16.68 -4.96
C ASP A 36 24.62 -15.61 -5.52
N CYS A 37 23.42 -15.50 -4.95
CA CYS A 37 22.40 -14.52 -5.38
C CYS A 37 22.16 -13.38 -4.39
N GLU A 38 22.90 -13.35 -3.28
CA GLU A 38 22.80 -12.35 -2.21
C GLU A 38 21.45 -12.24 -1.50
N LEU A 39 20.51 -13.17 -1.75
CA LEU A 39 19.24 -13.22 -1.03
C LEU A 39 19.47 -13.36 0.47
N ILE A 40 18.91 -12.43 1.23
CA ILE A 40 18.75 -12.53 2.68
C ILE A 40 17.40 -13.18 2.97
N GLN A 41 17.41 -14.22 3.79
CA GLN A 41 16.22 -15.02 4.08
C GLN A 41 16.25 -15.53 5.52
N SER A 42 15.10 -15.64 6.16
CA SER A 42 14.99 -16.29 7.48
C SER A 42 15.04 -17.81 7.36
N GLU A 43 15.12 -18.50 8.50
CA GLU A 43 14.62 -19.87 8.65
C GLU A 43 13.12 -19.99 8.31
N PHE A 44 12.52 -21.17 8.56
CA PHE A 44 11.08 -21.35 8.34
C PHE A 44 10.29 -20.25 9.08
N PRO A 45 9.50 -19.43 8.37
CA PRO A 45 8.98 -18.18 8.93
C PRO A 45 7.69 -18.41 9.74
N PHE A 46 7.81 -19.10 10.87
CA PHE A 46 6.69 -19.45 11.76
C PHE A 46 5.93 -18.23 12.32
N TRP A 47 6.58 -17.07 12.38
CA TRP A 47 6.04 -15.80 12.85
C TRP A 47 5.27 -15.02 11.76
N LEU A 48 5.33 -15.46 10.50
CA LEU A 48 4.81 -14.69 9.38
C LEU A 48 3.30 -14.53 9.44
N GLN A 49 2.56 -15.56 9.85
CA GLN A 49 1.11 -15.48 9.97
C GLN A 49 0.69 -14.39 10.95
N GLU A 50 1.31 -14.34 12.15
CA GLU A 50 1.04 -13.30 13.16
C GLU A 50 1.41 -11.90 12.65
N ALA A 51 2.55 -11.75 11.98
CA ALA A 51 2.99 -10.47 11.44
C ALA A 51 1.97 -9.85 10.45
N TYR A 52 1.15 -10.68 9.81
CA TYR A 52 0.14 -10.29 8.83
C TYR A 52 -1.30 -10.43 9.33
N GLU A 53 -1.54 -10.71 10.62
CA GLU A 53 -2.90 -10.77 11.20
C GLU A 53 -3.66 -9.44 11.04
N LYS A 54 -2.94 -8.32 11.06
CA LYS A 54 -3.49 -6.99 10.78
C LYS A 54 -3.03 -6.52 9.40
N ALA A 55 -4.00 -6.31 8.50
CA ALA A 55 -3.73 -5.84 7.13
C ALA A 55 -3.04 -4.47 7.07
N ILE A 56 -3.27 -3.62 8.07
CA ILE A 56 -2.64 -2.31 8.24
C ILE A 56 -1.92 -2.32 9.58
N SER A 57 -0.60 -2.45 9.55
CA SER A 57 0.22 -2.33 10.76
C SER A 57 0.42 -0.86 11.10
N ILE A 58 0.32 -0.53 12.40
CA ILE A 58 0.70 0.81 12.91
C ILE A 58 2.16 1.17 12.59
N LEU A 59 3.00 0.15 12.30
CA LEU A 59 4.39 0.34 11.91
C LEU A 59 4.56 0.64 10.41
N ASP A 60 3.54 0.39 9.56
CA ASP A 60 3.60 0.70 8.13
C ASP A 60 3.30 2.18 7.86
N THR A 61 4.28 3.04 8.16
CA THR A 61 4.24 4.46 7.78
C THR A 61 4.34 4.66 6.26
N GLY A 62 4.71 3.61 5.52
CA GLY A 62 4.80 3.62 4.06
C GLY A 62 3.45 3.77 3.38
N ILE A 63 2.36 3.33 4.00
CA ILE A 63 1.00 3.51 3.48
C ILE A 63 0.68 4.99 3.28
N PHE A 64 0.97 5.83 4.28
CA PHE A 64 0.71 7.26 4.19
C PHE A 64 1.54 7.92 3.08
N LEU A 65 2.84 7.60 3.00
CA LEU A 65 3.72 8.14 1.96
C LEU A 65 3.26 7.76 0.55
N ARG A 66 2.94 6.48 0.32
CA ARG A 66 2.42 5.99 -0.97
C ARG A 66 1.10 6.67 -1.33
N ASN A 67 0.17 6.80 -0.39
CA ASN A 67 -1.10 7.48 -0.63
C ASN A 67 -0.90 8.96 -0.96
N LYS A 68 -0.03 9.66 -0.23
CA LYS A 68 0.32 11.06 -0.50
C LYS A 68 0.91 11.24 -1.90
N ASP A 69 1.83 10.37 -2.30
CA ASP A 69 2.44 10.43 -3.63
C ASP A 69 1.45 10.08 -4.75
N ASN A 70 0.57 9.11 -4.51
CA ASN A 70 -0.50 8.76 -5.43
C ASN A 70 -1.48 9.91 -5.62
N VAL A 71 -1.90 10.59 -4.55
CA VAL A 71 -2.77 11.77 -4.64
C VAL A 71 -2.13 12.83 -5.53
N LYS A 72 -0.85 13.19 -5.31
CA LYS A 72 -0.15 14.18 -6.14
C LYS A 72 -0.14 13.80 -7.63
N LYS A 73 0.22 12.55 -7.94
CA LYS A 73 0.26 12.04 -9.32
C LYS A 73 -1.14 12.08 -9.95
N LEU A 74 -2.14 11.61 -9.22
CA LEU A 74 -3.53 11.60 -9.68
C LEU A 74 -4.06 13.02 -9.87
N THR A 75 -3.76 13.97 -9.00
CA THR A 75 -4.19 15.37 -9.15
C THR A 75 -3.68 15.95 -10.48
N ILE A 76 -2.41 15.74 -10.82
CA ILE A 76 -1.85 16.22 -12.10
C ILE A 76 -2.56 15.54 -13.27
N LEU A 77 -2.66 14.21 -13.26
CA LEU A 77 -3.28 13.44 -14.34
C LEU A 77 -4.75 13.81 -14.55
N LEU A 78 -5.53 13.87 -13.48
CA LEU A 78 -6.96 14.19 -13.53
C LEU A 78 -7.20 15.63 -13.99
N THR A 79 -6.37 16.58 -13.55
CA THR A 79 -6.47 17.98 -14.00
C THR A 79 -6.20 18.09 -15.51
N ASP A 80 -5.20 17.38 -16.02
CA ASP A 80 -4.90 17.39 -17.45
C ASP A 80 -6.01 16.72 -18.28
N ILE A 81 -6.48 15.54 -17.85
CA ILE A 81 -7.62 14.86 -18.49
C ILE A 81 -8.86 15.76 -18.49
N GLN A 82 -9.16 16.42 -17.36
CA GLN A 82 -10.31 17.34 -17.26
C GLN A 82 -10.18 18.51 -18.24
N LYS A 83 -8.97 19.06 -18.42
CA LYS A 83 -8.70 20.13 -19.39
C LYS A 83 -8.88 19.66 -20.84
N GLN A 84 -8.43 18.44 -21.16
CA GLN A 84 -8.60 17.85 -22.49
C GLN A 84 -10.09 17.63 -22.81
N ILE A 85 -10.84 17.07 -21.86
CA ILE A 85 -12.28 16.86 -21.98
C ILE A 85 -13.00 18.20 -22.16
N SER A 86 -12.69 19.24 -21.37
CA SER A 86 -13.37 20.55 -21.49
C SER A 86 -13.09 21.22 -22.83
N LYS A 87 -11.87 21.09 -23.37
CA LYS A 87 -11.48 21.63 -24.68
C LYS A 87 -12.22 20.92 -25.82
N GLN A 88 -12.39 19.60 -25.75
CA GLN A 88 -13.22 18.85 -26.70
C GLN A 88 -14.71 19.21 -26.57
N ASN A 89 -15.19 19.44 -25.34
CA ASN A 89 -16.58 19.81 -25.09
C ASN A 89 -16.93 21.20 -25.64
N ILE A 90 -16.00 22.18 -25.64
CA ILE A 90 -16.24 23.51 -26.24
C ILE A 90 -16.51 23.42 -27.76
N GLY A 91 -15.98 22.41 -28.45
CA GLY A 91 -16.27 22.15 -29.86
C GLY A 91 -17.67 21.58 -30.13
N ILE A 92 -18.23 20.81 -29.18
CA ILE A 92 -19.54 20.14 -29.31
C ILE A 92 -20.66 20.99 -28.66
N MET A 93 -20.36 21.72 -27.60
CA MET A 93 -21.33 22.49 -26.79
C MET A 93 -21.79 23.79 -27.46
N ARG A 94 -21.10 24.28 -28.50
CA ARG A 94 -21.64 25.35 -29.37
C ARG A 94 -22.90 24.92 -30.14
N LEU A 95 -23.11 23.62 -30.37
CA LEU A 95 -24.29 23.13 -31.09
C LEU A 95 -25.51 22.85 -30.19
N PHE A 96 -25.34 22.78 -28.87
CA PHE A 96 -26.40 22.33 -27.96
C PHE A 96 -26.54 23.18 -26.67
N GLN A 97 -26.36 24.50 -26.76
CA GLN A 97 -26.85 25.40 -25.71
C GLN A 97 -28.37 25.53 -25.78
N LYS A 98 -29.08 24.52 -25.26
CA LYS A 98 -30.37 24.76 -24.60
C LYS A 98 -30.16 24.53 -23.12
N VAL A 99 -30.15 25.64 -22.39
CA VAL A 99 -30.01 25.70 -20.93
C VAL A 99 -31.10 24.86 -20.29
N VAL A 100 -30.72 23.88 -19.45
CA VAL A 100 -31.66 23.14 -18.59
C VAL A 100 -31.34 23.52 -17.13
N PRO A 101 -32.31 24.05 -16.37
CA PRO A 101 -32.07 24.52 -15.01
C PRO A 101 -31.91 23.34 -14.03
N TYR A 102 -30.81 23.36 -13.27
CA TYR A 102 -30.47 22.36 -12.26
C TYR A 102 -31.32 22.55 -10.99
N GLN A 103 -32.19 21.59 -10.69
CA GLN A 103 -32.95 21.51 -9.43
C GLN A 103 -32.15 20.68 -8.42
N LYS A 104 -31.64 21.33 -7.38
CA LYS A 104 -30.81 20.73 -6.33
C LYS A 104 -31.69 19.94 -5.36
N LYS A 105 -31.73 18.61 -5.44
CA LYS A 105 -32.19 17.74 -4.35
C LYS A 105 -30.99 17.31 -3.52
N PHE A 106 -31.00 17.70 -2.26
CA PHE A 106 -29.97 17.47 -1.27
C PHE A 106 -30.39 16.26 -0.43
N TRP A 107 -29.60 15.18 -0.46
CA TRP A 107 -29.73 14.08 0.48
C TRP A 107 -28.36 13.86 1.11
N ILE A 108 -28.20 14.34 2.35
CA ILE A 108 -27.21 13.80 3.27
C ILE A 108 -27.93 12.64 3.96
N THR A 109 -27.55 11.40 3.69
CA THR A 109 -27.85 10.31 4.63
C THR A 109 -26.68 10.20 5.59
N ALA A 110 -26.99 10.20 6.88
CA ALA A 110 -26.07 10.30 8.01
C ALA A 110 -25.26 9.01 8.28
N GLU A 111 -25.17 8.07 7.34
CA GLU A 111 -24.57 6.74 7.54
C GLU A 111 -23.07 6.69 7.25
N ALA A 112 -22.45 7.79 6.81
CA ALA A 112 -21.02 7.84 6.48
C ALA A 112 -20.11 8.39 7.60
N MET A 113 -20.65 8.77 8.77
CA MET A 113 -19.87 9.40 9.86
C MET A 113 -19.50 8.46 11.02
N GLU A 114 -19.99 7.21 11.05
CA GLU A 114 -19.60 6.25 12.10
C GLU A 114 -18.34 5.43 11.76
N SER A 115 -17.84 5.45 10.52
CA SER A 115 -16.63 4.70 10.15
C SER A 115 -15.31 5.48 10.31
N LEU A 116 -15.36 6.74 10.73
CA LEU A 116 -14.19 7.63 10.86
C LEU A 116 -13.84 8.01 12.31
N SER A 117 -14.65 7.63 13.31
CA SER A 117 -14.28 7.79 14.72
C SER A 117 -13.25 6.76 15.18
N ASP A 118 -13.19 5.58 14.57
CA ASP A 118 -12.26 4.51 14.94
C ASP A 118 -10.82 4.74 14.43
N PHE A 119 -10.60 5.76 13.58
CA PHE A 119 -9.28 6.05 13.02
C PHE A 119 -8.50 7.13 13.79
N CYS A 120 -9.10 7.79 14.78
CA CYS A 120 -8.48 8.90 15.54
C CYS A 120 -8.13 8.57 17.00
N GLU A 121 -8.42 7.38 17.52
CA GLU A 121 -8.06 6.98 18.90
C GLU A 121 -7.05 5.82 18.99
N MET A 122 -6.04 5.80 18.12
CA MET A 122 -4.86 4.94 18.30
C MET A 122 -3.55 5.69 18.11
#